data_AF-A0A8C5RT26-F1
#
_entry.id   AF-A0A8C5RT26-F1
#
_cell.length_a   1.000
_cell.length_b   1.000
_cell.length_c   1.000
_cell.angle_alpha   90.00
_cell.angle_beta   90.00
_cell.angle_gamma   90.00
#
_symmetry.space_group_name_H-M   'P 1'
#
loop_
_entity.id
_entity.type
_entity.pdbx_description
1 polymer ?
#
loop_
_entity_poly.entity_id
_entity_poly.type
_entity_poly.pdbx_seq_one_letter_code
_entity_poly.pdbx_strand_id
1 'polypeptide(L)'
;SLYNGSSVQASKPKLIALAANSGIGFAVAEPQIAMFCGKLNMHVNIQTGKWETDPSGTKSCFGRKEEILQYCQEIYPDLQITNVVEANEPVNIKNWCKKGKKQCKGHTYIVVPFKCLGKYLFIYIYIRALVAQCCQQFNSDRLKVDSAFHPSKVGKMRTQIVGGKRLTL
;
A
#
# COMPACT_ATOMS: atom_id res chain seq x y z
N SER A 1 -34.81 26.10 -1.88
CA SER A 1 -33.90 25.98 -0.73
C SER A 1 -33.65 24.53 -0.39
N LEU A 2 -32.37 24.14 -0.48
CA LEU A 2 -31.65 23.10 0.26
C LEU A 2 -32.26 21.70 0.37
N TYR A 3 -31.87 20.82 -0.56
CA TYR A 3 -31.66 19.40 -0.29
C TYR A 3 -30.55 19.25 0.76
N ASN A 4 -30.74 18.44 1.80
CA ASN A 4 -29.63 17.98 2.64
C ASN A 4 -29.73 16.45 2.81
N GLY A 5 -28.91 15.75 2.04
CA GLY A 5 -28.62 14.33 2.22
C GLY A 5 -27.51 14.16 3.24
N SER A 6 -27.81 13.54 4.37
CA SER A 6 -26.81 13.14 5.36
C SER A 6 -26.33 11.73 5.04
N SER A 7 -25.17 11.65 4.39
CA SER A 7 -24.42 10.42 4.21
C SER A 7 -23.91 9.94 5.57
N VAL A 8 -24.24 8.69 5.92
CA VAL A 8 -23.65 7.98 7.06
C VAL A 8 -22.16 7.81 6.76
N GLN A 9 -21.32 8.65 7.36
CA GLN A 9 -19.87 8.53 7.30
C GLN A 9 -19.45 7.28 8.08
N ALA A 10 -19.19 6.18 7.35
CA ALA A 10 -18.39 5.09 7.87
C ALA A 10 -17.03 5.65 8.30
N SER A 11 -16.70 5.52 9.58
CA SER A 11 -15.44 5.94 10.15
C SER A 11 -14.31 5.16 9.49
N LYS A 12 -13.67 5.80 8.50
CA LYS A 12 -12.48 5.28 7.82
C LYS A 12 -11.39 5.05 8.88
N PRO A 13 -10.74 3.88 8.93
CA PRO A 13 -9.56 3.71 9.77
C PRO A 13 -8.52 4.76 9.37
N LYS A 14 -7.91 5.40 10.37
CA LYS A 14 -7.03 6.59 10.24
C LYS A 14 -5.96 6.44 9.14
N LEU A 15 -5.55 5.21 8.84
CA LEU A 15 -4.61 4.87 7.77
C LEU A 15 -5.13 5.24 6.35
N ILE A 16 -6.43 5.09 6.09
CA ILE A 16 -7.05 5.34 4.78
C ILE A 16 -7.32 6.84 4.57
N ALA A 17 -7.57 7.59 5.66
CA ALA A 17 -7.83 9.03 5.58
C ALA A 17 -6.56 9.83 5.19
N LEU A 18 -5.36 9.39 5.61
CA LEU A 18 -4.11 10.02 5.18
C LEU A 18 -3.80 9.79 3.68
N ALA A 19 -4.24 8.66 3.12
CA ALA A 19 -4.01 8.32 1.72
C ALA A 19 -4.87 9.13 0.74
N ALA A 20 -6.07 9.55 1.15
CA ALA A 20 -6.98 10.29 0.26
C ALA A 20 -6.64 11.77 0.11
N ASN A 21 -5.97 12.38 1.10
CA ASN A 21 -5.74 13.83 1.14
C ASN A 21 -4.37 14.26 0.57
N SER A 22 -3.51 13.31 0.21
CA SER A 22 -2.10 13.60 -0.12
C SER A 22 -1.70 13.33 -1.57
N GLY A 23 -2.60 12.85 -2.44
CA GLY A 23 -2.24 12.50 -3.82
C GLY A 23 -1.14 11.42 -3.92
N ILE A 24 -0.85 10.72 -2.82
CA ILE A 24 0.19 9.67 -2.76
C ILE A 24 -0.44 8.39 -3.28
N GLY A 25 -0.16 8.09 -4.55
CA GLY A 25 -0.31 6.74 -5.09
C GLY A 25 0.44 5.73 -4.22
N PHE A 26 -0.14 4.53 -4.10
CA PHE A 26 0.46 3.27 -3.69
C PHE A 26 1.93 3.29 -3.24
N ALA A 27 2.21 2.77 -2.03
CA ALA A 27 3.57 2.47 -1.57
C ALA A 27 4.43 1.88 -2.72
N VAL A 28 5.52 2.57 -3.07
CA VAL A 28 6.20 2.43 -4.37
C VAL A 28 7.28 1.33 -4.36
N ALA A 29 7.71 0.82 -3.20
CA ALA A 29 8.63 -0.32 -3.12
C ALA A 29 8.43 -1.15 -1.84
N GLU A 30 8.82 -2.44 -1.91
CA GLU A 30 8.83 -3.35 -0.76
C GLU A 30 9.94 -2.96 0.23
N PRO A 31 9.66 -2.86 1.55
CA PRO A 31 10.65 -2.48 2.56
C PRO A 31 11.70 -3.59 2.76
N GLN A 32 12.97 -3.22 2.61
CA GLN A 32 14.09 -4.15 2.68
C GLN A 32 15.31 -3.47 3.30
N ILE A 33 16.11 -4.24 4.02
CA ILE A 33 17.43 -3.83 4.51
C ILE A 33 18.50 -4.73 3.90
N ALA A 34 19.71 -4.21 3.76
CA ALA A 34 20.87 -4.96 3.30
C ALA A 34 22.07 -4.68 4.21
N MET A 35 22.84 -5.72 4.48
CA MET A 35 23.98 -5.65 5.38
C MET A 35 25.25 -6.06 4.67
N PHE A 36 26.34 -5.36 4.99
CA PHE A 36 27.68 -5.76 4.59
C PHE A 36 28.64 -5.40 5.72
N CYS A 37 29.31 -6.40 6.30
CA CYS A 37 30.12 -6.18 7.49
C CYS A 37 31.24 -5.15 7.26
N GLY A 38 31.45 -4.27 8.24
CA GLY A 38 32.39 -3.15 8.13
C GLY A 38 31.86 -1.94 7.34
N LYS A 39 30.66 -2.05 6.76
CA LYS A 39 29.91 -0.94 6.16
C LYS A 39 28.66 -0.62 6.99
N LEU A 40 28.13 0.57 6.79
CA LEU A 40 26.82 0.92 7.30
C LEU A 40 25.75 0.13 6.57
N ASN A 41 24.70 -0.26 7.31
CA ASN A 41 23.56 -0.93 6.72
C ASN A 41 22.87 -0.02 5.70
N MET A 42 22.23 -0.65 4.72
CA MET A 42 21.44 0.02 3.68
C MET A 42 19.98 -0.35 3.86
N HIS A 43 19.06 0.53 3.46
CA HIS A 43 17.63 0.29 3.47
C HIS A 43 16.95 0.90 2.24
N VAL A 44 15.80 0.36 1.83
CA VAL A 44 15.03 0.91 0.71
C VAL A 44 14.15 2.06 1.21
N ASN A 45 14.26 3.22 0.57
CA ASN A 45 13.26 4.27 0.70
C ASN A 45 12.00 3.84 -0.07
N ILE A 46 10.93 3.53 0.67
CA ILE A 46 9.69 2.97 0.10
C ILE A 46 8.92 3.93 -0.82
N GLN A 47 9.25 5.23 -0.80
CA GLN A 47 8.64 6.22 -1.69
C GLN A 47 9.39 6.31 -3.02
N THR A 48 10.71 6.18 -3.00
CA THR A 48 11.56 6.36 -4.19
C THR A 48 12.07 5.04 -4.79
N GLY A 49 11.99 3.95 -4.02
CA GLY A 49 12.56 2.64 -4.35
C GLY A 49 14.10 2.58 -4.31
N LYS A 50 14.78 3.65 -3.85
CA LYS A 50 16.24 3.73 -3.84
C LYS A 50 16.83 3.23 -2.53
N TRP A 51 18.05 2.70 -2.60
CA TRP A 51 18.81 2.33 -1.41
C TRP A 51 19.45 3.55 -0.75
N GLU A 52 19.24 3.69 0.55
CA GLU A 52 19.77 4.74 1.41
C GLU A 52 20.58 4.14 2.55
N THR A 53 21.59 4.86 3.02
CA THR A 53 22.45 4.42 4.13
C THR A 53 21.74 4.52 5.46
N ASP A 54 22.22 3.77 6.46
CA ASP A 54 21.78 3.86 7.85
C ASP A 54 21.71 5.33 8.31
N PRO A 55 20.52 5.84 8.69
CA PRO A 55 20.34 7.24 9.05
C PRO A 55 21.16 7.65 10.28
N SER A 56 21.38 6.70 11.21
CA SER A 56 22.16 6.96 12.42
C SER A 56 23.67 7.05 12.15
N GLY A 57 24.14 6.54 11.01
CA GLY A 57 25.55 6.49 10.68
C GLY A 57 26.38 5.48 11.50
N THR A 58 25.73 4.54 12.20
CA THR A 58 26.40 3.66 13.17
C THR A 58 26.10 2.17 13.03
N LYS A 59 24.93 1.80 12.50
CA LYS A 59 24.48 0.40 12.44
C LYS A 59 25.20 -0.33 11.30
N SER A 60 25.69 -1.53 11.60
CA SER A 60 26.39 -2.42 10.66
C SER A 60 25.76 -3.82 10.71
N CYS A 61 26.40 -4.81 10.09
CA CYS A 61 25.85 -6.15 9.99
C CYS A 61 25.53 -6.77 11.36
N PHE A 62 24.45 -7.53 11.41
CA PHE A 62 23.96 -8.22 12.60
C PHE A 62 24.16 -9.73 12.46
N GLY A 63 24.33 -10.42 13.60
CA GLY A 63 24.52 -11.86 13.63
C GLY A 63 23.24 -12.63 13.93
N ARG A 64 22.24 -11.97 14.53
CA ARG A 64 20.99 -12.60 14.99
C ARG A 64 19.77 -12.03 14.28
N LYS A 65 18.77 -12.88 14.06
CA LYS A 65 17.52 -12.50 13.38
C LYS A 65 16.76 -11.42 14.14
N GLU A 66 16.82 -11.44 15.47
CA GLU A 66 16.16 -10.49 16.36
C GLU A 66 16.75 -9.08 16.19
N GLU A 67 18.06 -8.97 16.02
CA GLU A 67 18.74 -7.69 15.77
C GLU A 67 18.33 -7.11 14.40
N ILE A 68 18.17 -7.96 13.39
CA ILE A 68 17.68 -7.56 12.06
C ILE A 68 16.23 -7.07 12.15
N LEU A 69 15.37 -7.78 12.88
CA LEU A 69 13.98 -7.40 13.09
C LEU A 69 13.88 -6.04 13.79
N GLN A 70 14.66 -5.83 14.85
CA GLN A 70 14.72 -4.54 15.56
C GLN A 70 15.16 -3.42 14.61
N TYR A 71 16.17 -3.65 13.78
CA TYR A 71 16.61 -2.66 12.80
C TYR A 71 15.53 -2.33 11.76
N CYS A 72 14.81 -3.33 11.24
CA CYS A 72 13.66 -3.08 10.37
C CYS A 72 12.58 -2.22 11.06
N GLN A 73 12.32 -2.42 12.35
CA GLN A 73 11.35 -1.64 13.13
C GLN A 73 11.82 -0.19 13.34
N GLU A 74 13.11 0.02 13.60
CA GLU A 74 13.73 1.35 13.70
C GLU A 74 13.61 2.13 12.38
N ILE A 75 13.86 1.47 11.24
CA ILE A 75 13.85 2.10 9.92
C ILE A 75 12.43 2.31 9.37
N TYR A 76 11.51 1.39 9.65
CA TYR A 76 10.15 1.41 9.13
C TYR A 76 9.10 1.42 10.26
N PRO A 77 9.08 2.47 11.12
CA PRO A 77 8.23 2.50 12.31
C PRO A 77 6.73 2.44 11.97
N ASP A 78 6.33 3.02 10.84
CA ASP A 78 4.91 3.09 10.43
C ASP A 78 4.36 1.77 9.86
N LEU A 79 5.23 0.79 9.57
CA LEU A 79 4.85 -0.46 8.89
C LEU A 79 4.55 -1.62 9.86
N GLN A 80 4.76 -1.42 11.17
CA GLN A 80 4.55 -2.44 12.21
C GLN A 80 5.19 -3.78 11.83
N ILE A 81 6.50 -3.74 11.62
CA ILE A 81 7.28 -4.92 11.23
C ILE A 81 7.23 -5.97 12.34
N THR A 82 6.90 -7.21 11.97
CA THR A 82 6.74 -8.35 12.89
C THR A 82 7.67 -9.51 12.57
N ASN A 83 8.18 -9.57 11.35
CA ASN A 83 9.07 -10.64 10.92
C ASN A 83 10.02 -10.14 9.85
N VAL A 84 11.09 -10.90 9.64
CA VAL A 84 12.06 -10.68 8.56
C VAL A 84 12.32 -12.00 7.86
N VAL A 85 12.55 -11.93 6.56
CA VAL A 85 12.92 -13.07 5.74
C VAL A 85 14.03 -12.65 4.78
N GLU A 86 15.00 -13.53 4.58
CA GLU A 86 16.02 -13.32 3.55
C GLU A 86 15.35 -13.33 2.18
N ALA A 87 15.77 -12.45 1.27
CA ALA A 87 15.25 -12.42 -0.08
C ALA A 87 15.78 -13.62 -0.89
N ASN A 88 15.00 -14.04 -1.88
CA ASN A 88 15.38 -15.19 -2.71
C ASN A 88 16.51 -14.85 -3.70
N GLU A 89 16.66 -13.57 -4.06
CA GLU A 89 17.60 -13.12 -5.08
C GLU A 89 18.57 -12.08 -4.52
N PRO A 90 19.86 -12.14 -4.89
CA PRO A 90 20.82 -11.13 -4.52
C PRO A 90 20.61 -9.83 -5.32
N VAL A 91 21.08 -8.71 -4.76
CA VAL A 91 21.00 -7.38 -5.38
C VAL A 91 22.36 -6.70 -5.44
N ASN A 92 22.54 -5.87 -6.45
CA ASN A 92 23.73 -5.04 -6.64
C ASN A 92 23.52 -3.66 -6.01
N ILE A 93 24.22 -3.36 -4.90
CA ILE A 93 24.10 -2.07 -4.20
C ILE A 93 25.42 -1.31 -4.30
N LYS A 94 25.34 -0.04 -4.70
CA LYS A 94 26.48 0.89 -4.85
C LYS A 94 26.59 1.82 -3.63
N ASN A 95 27.70 2.54 -3.54
CA ASN A 95 27.90 3.67 -2.62
C ASN A 95 27.80 3.35 -1.13
N TRP A 96 28.26 2.17 -0.71
CA TRP A 96 28.29 1.80 0.71
C TRP A 96 29.20 2.72 1.54
N CYS A 97 28.66 3.25 2.64
CA CYS A 97 29.37 4.08 3.58
C CYS A 97 30.17 3.22 4.58
N LYS A 98 31.38 3.65 4.95
CA LYS A 98 32.14 3.01 6.05
C LYS A 98 31.62 3.51 7.39
N LYS A 99 31.59 2.64 8.40
CA LYS A 99 31.23 3.02 9.77
C LYS A 99 32.15 4.16 10.27
N GLY A 100 31.57 5.21 10.84
CA GLY A 100 32.30 6.35 11.40
C GLY A 100 33.00 7.28 10.40
N LYS A 101 32.74 7.15 9.08
CA LYS A 101 33.31 8.03 8.05
C LYS A 101 32.22 8.62 7.16
N LYS A 102 32.32 9.91 6.85
CA LYS A 102 31.38 10.63 5.95
C LYS A 102 31.49 10.25 4.47
N GLN A 103 32.55 9.56 4.06
CA GLN A 103 32.73 9.17 2.65
C GLN A 103 32.02 7.86 2.34
N CYS A 104 30.97 7.98 1.53
CA CYS A 104 30.29 6.87 0.85
C CYS A 104 30.91 6.72 -0.54
N LYS A 105 32.14 6.20 -0.58
CA LYS A 105 32.85 5.85 -1.83
C LYS A 105 33.15 4.36 -1.81
N GLY A 106 32.70 3.65 -2.83
CA GLY A 106 32.94 2.21 -2.89
C GLY A 106 32.37 1.55 -4.13
N HIS A 107 32.95 0.39 -4.41
CA HIS A 107 32.51 -0.57 -5.42
C HIS A 107 31.05 -1.02 -5.19
N THR A 108 30.47 -1.60 -6.24
CA THR A 108 29.19 -2.29 -6.15
C THR A 108 29.41 -3.60 -5.39
N TYR A 109 28.53 -3.93 -4.45
CA TYR A 109 28.54 -5.21 -3.75
C TYR A 109 27.26 -5.96 -4.07
N ILE A 110 27.40 -7.26 -4.29
CA ILE A 110 26.30 -8.21 -4.44
C ILE A 110 25.99 -8.74 -3.04
N VAL A 111 24.78 -8.52 -2.57
CA VAL A 111 24.33 -8.95 -1.24
C VAL A 111 22.93 -9.52 -1.32
N VAL A 112 22.59 -10.45 -0.43
CA VAL A 112 21.22 -10.93 -0.26
C VAL A 112 20.54 -10.05 0.81
N PRO A 113 19.48 -9.30 0.46
CA PRO A 113 18.80 -8.41 1.40
C PRO A 113 17.82 -9.19 2.29
N PHE A 114 17.40 -8.56 3.38
CA PHE A 114 16.29 -9.02 4.22
C PHE A 114 15.05 -8.17 3.95
N LYS A 115 13.92 -8.85 3.70
CA LYS A 115 12.60 -8.24 3.59
C LYS A 115 12.01 -7.99 4.97
N CYS A 116 11.52 -6.79 5.21
CA CYS A 116 10.87 -6.40 6.46
C CYS A 116 9.35 -6.60 6.34
N LEU A 117 8.79 -7.55 7.09
CA LEU A 117 7.39 -7.96 6.92
C LEU A 117 6.48 -7.31 7.98
N GLY A 118 5.65 -6.37 7.53
CA GLY A 118 4.64 -5.69 8.35
C GLY A 118 3.37 -6.52 8.56
N LYS A 119 2.74 -6.39 9.74
CA LYS A 119 1.49 -7.10 10.09
C LYS A 119 0.37 -6.87 9.07
N TYR A 120 0.24 -5.63 8.56
CA TYR A 120 -0.81 -5.26 7.62
C TYR A 120 -0.43 -5.43 6.16
N LEU A 121 0.86 -5.58 5.84
CA LEU A 121 1.27 -5.85 4.46
C LEU A 121 0.77 -7.23 4.03
N PHE A 122 0.76 -8.21 4.93
CA PHE A 122 0.14 -9.52 4.68
C PHE A 122 -1.36 -9.44 4.42
N ILE A 123 -2.11 -8.71 5.27
CA ILE A 123 -3.54 -8.50 5.08
C ILE A 123 -3.80 -7.78 3.74
N TYR A 124 -2.97 -6.80 3.40
CA TYR A 124 -3.09 -6.05 2.17
C TYR A 124 -2.83 -6.89 0.91
N ILE A 125 -1.75 -7.67 0.89
CA ILE A 125 -1.41 -8.59 -0.21
C ILE A 125 -2.52 -9.65 -0.36
N TYR A 126 -3.02 -10.16 0.76
CA TYR A 126 -4.12 -11.11 0.77
C TYR A 126 -5.41 -10.50 0.21
N ILE A 127 -5.78 -9.29 0.64
CA ILE A 127 -6.95 -8.57 0.10
C ILE A 127 -6.78 -8.30 -1.40
N ARG A 128 -5.59 -7.88 -1.86
CA ARG A 128 -5.34 -7.69 -3.30
C ARG A 128 -5.45 -8.98 -4.10
N ALA A 129 -4.89 -10.08 -3.61
CA ALA A 129 -4.98 -11.38 -4.27
C ALA A 129 -6.44 -11.83 -4.36
N LEU A 130 -7.22 -11.69 -3.29
CA LEU A 130 -8.65 -11.98 -3.29
C LEU A 130 -9.42 -11.10 -4.30
N VAL A 131 -9.15 -9.80 -4.35
CA VAL A 131 -9.80 -8.89 -5.31
C VAL A 131 -9.43 -9.24 -6.74
N ALA A 132 -8.16 -9.56 -7.03
CA ALA A 132 -7.72 -10.00 -8.34
C ALA A 132 -8.43 -11.29 -8.76
N GLN A 133 -8.59 -12.24 -7.84
CA GLN A 133 -9.28 -13.50 -8.08
C GLN A 133 -10.80 -13.29 -8.29
N CYS A 134 -11.44 -12.37 -7.56
CA CYS A 134 -12.82 -11.94 -7.83
C CYS A 134 -12.96 -11.31 -9.23
N CYS A 135 -12.00 -10.49 -9.67
CA CYS A 135 -12.02 -9.93 -11.02
C CYS A 135 -11.80 -10.99 -12.11
N GLN A 136 -10.98 -12.01 -11.88
CA GLN A 136 -10.80 -13.13 -12.81
C GLN A 136 -12.06 -14.00 -12.93
N GLN A 137 -12.87 -14.09 -11.86
CA GLN A 137 -14.16 -14.76 -11.86
C GLN A 137 -15.23 -13.98 -12.65
N PHE A 138 -15.12 -12.64 -12.70
CA PHE A 138 -15.94 -11.76 -13.52
C PHE A 138 -15.40 -11.70 -14.95
N ASN A 139 -15.54 -12.81 -15.67
CA ASN A 139 -15.45 -12.80 -17.11
C ASN A 139 -16.79 -12.30 -17.68
N SER A 140 -16.76 -11.20 -18.45
CA SER A 140 -17.95 -10.53 -18.99
C SER A 140 -18.81 -11.46 -19.89
N ASP A 141 -18.24 -12.57 -20.35
CA ASP A 141 -18.89 -13.53 -21.24
C ASP A 141 -19.83 -14.52 -20.52
N ARG A 142 -19.99 -14.41 -19.20
CA ARG A 142 -20.90 -15.28 -18.41
C ARG A 142 -22.12 -14.57 -17.81
N LEU A 143 -22.51 -13.40 -18.32
CA LEU A 143 -23.87 -12.91 -18.15
C LEU A 143 -24.80 -13.65 -19.13
N LYS A 144 -25.11 -14.92 -18.85
CA LYS A 144 -26.40 -15.46 -19.29
C LYS A 144 -27.45 -14.80 -18.41
N VAL A 145 -28.00 -13.69 -18.91
CA VAL A 145 -29.26 -13.15 -18.42
C VAL A 145 -30.32 -14.19 -18.81
N ASP A 146 -30.62 -15.11 -17.91
CA ASP A 146 -31.84 -15.91 -18.03
C ASP A 146 -33.02 -14.94 -18.03
N SER A 147 -33.88 -15.10 -19.03
CA SER A 147 -34.82 -14.12 -19.57
C SER A 147 -36.02 -13.81 -18.68
N ALA A 148 -35.88 -13.85 -17.35
CA ALA A 148 -36.99 -13.75 -16.41
C ALA A 148 -37.31 -12.32 -15.93
N PHE A 149 -36.61 -11.27 -16.35
CA PHE A 149 -36.90 -9.89 -15.94
C PHE A 149 -37.47 -9.04 -17.09
N HIS A 150 -38.80 -8.97 -17.16
CA HIS A 150 -39.55 -8.15 -18.12
C HIS A 150 -39.55 -6.67 -17.66
N PRO A 151 -39.05 -5.69 -18.45
CA PRO A 151 -38.91 -4.29 -18.03
C PRO A 151 -40.21 -3.46 -17.89
N SER A 152 -41.40 -4.07 -17.89
CA SER A 152 -42.66 -3.35 -18.15
C SER A 152 -43.32 -2.67 -16.94
N LYS A 153 -42.69 -2.64 -15.75
CA LYS A 153 -43.34 -2.12 -14.51
C LYS A 153 -42.48 -1.18 -13.66
N VAL A 154 -41.59 -0.37 -14.24
CA VAL A 154 -41.05 0.80 -13.52
C VAL A 154 -41.95 2.00 -13.79
N GLY A 155 -42.70 2.40 -12.76
CA GLY A 155 -43.72 3.43 -12.83
C GLY A 155 -43.19 4.79 -13.29
N LYS A 156 -43.90 5.39 -14.24
CA LYS A 156 -43.76 6.82 -14.60
C LYS A 156 -44.21 7.68 -13.43
N MET A 157 -43.28 8.25 -12.66
CA MET A 157 -43.59 9.42 -11.82
C MET A 157 -43.58 10.67 -12.70
N ARG A 158 -44.77 11.26 -12.93
CA ARG A 158 -44.93 12.58 -13.56
C ARG A 158 -45.12 13.62 -12.46
N THR A 159 -44.23 14.60 -12.40
CA THR A 159 -44.33 15.79 -11.55
C THR A 159 -45.54 16.63 -11.96
N GLN A 160 -46.48 16.88 -11.05
CA GLN A 160 -47.57 17.85 -11.25
C GLN A 160 -47.30 19.11 -10.41
N ILE A 161 -47.15 20.24 -11.11
CA ILE A 161 -47.18 21.58 -10.53
C ILE A 161 -48.67 21.98 -10.44
N VAL A 162 -49.17 22.20 -9.22
CA VAL A 162 -50.53 22.73 -9.00
C VAL A 162 -50.45 24.25 -8.89
N GLY A 163 -50.79 24.94 -9.98
CA GLY A 163 -51.03 26.37 -10.05
C GLY A 163 -52.32 26.59 -10.82
N GLY A 164 -53.32 27.17 -10.16
CA GLY A 164 -54.73 27.01 -10.54
C GLY A 164 -55.15 27.66 -11.87
N LYS A 165 -56.14 27.02 -12.51
CA LYS A 165 -57.37 27.66 -12.99
C LYS A 165 -58.36 26.58 -13.43
N ARG A 166 -59.54 26.65 -12.84
CA ARG A 166 -60.73 25.85 -13.11
C ARG A 166 -61.20 26.14 -14.54
N LEU A 167 -61.41 25.09 -15.34
CA LEU A 167 -62.24 25.15 -16.54
C LEU A 167 -63.37 24.12 -16.37
N THR A 168 -64.56 24.69 -16.41
CA THR A 168 -65.94 24.19 -16.27
C THR A 168 -66.30 23.00 -17.16
N LEU A 169 -66.92 21.99 -16.56
CA LEU A 169 -68.38 21.80 -16.54
C LEU A 169 -68.77 21.03 -15.28
#